data_AF-A0A482ZJA8-F1
#
_entry.id   AF-A0A482ZJA8-F1
#
_cell.length_a   1.000
_cell.length_b   1.000
_cell.length_c   1.000
_cell.angle_alpha   90.00
_cell.angle_beta   90.00
_cell.angle_gamma   90.00
#
_symmetry.space_group_name_H-M   'P 1'
#
loop_
_entity.id
_entity.type
_entity.pdbx_description
1 polymer ?
#
loop_
_entity_poly.entity_id
_entity_poly.type
_entity_poly.pdbx_seq_one_letter_code
_entity_poly.pdbx_strand_id
1 'polypeptide(L)'
;MLTLRLNAELENNISHIAGTMNLSKSEFVRISIDAFIKNLEKHNEWNAWEVGKDIFGKYSSEDVNLAQDRKSLLTKRLLAKNCHK
;
A
#
# COMPACT_ATOMS: atom_id res chain seq x y z
N MET A 1 27.33 15.08 -0.01
CA MET A 1 28.19 13.91 0.20
C MET A 1 27.67 13.20 1.44
N LEU A 2 27.31 11.92 1.32
CA LEU A 2 26.78 11.10 2.41
C LEU A 2 27.87 10.11 2.83
N THR A 3 28.20 10.05 4.12
CA THR A 3 29.18 9.10 4.65
C THR A 3 28.43 8.05 5.46
N LEU A 4 28.54 6.78 5.06
CA LEU A 4 27.85 5.66 5.71
C LEU A 4 28.87 4.62 6.15
N ARG A 5 28.74 4.13 7.39
CA ARG A 5 29.54 3.00 7.88
C ARG A 5 28.81 1.71 7.51
N LEU A 6 29.46 0.89 6.68
CA LEU A 6 28.97 -0.43 6.29
C LEU A 6 29.80 -1.48 7.01
N ASN A 7 29.22 -2.67 7.23
CA ASN A 7 30.01 -3.81 7.65
C ASN A 7 30.84 -4.34 6.45
N ALA A 8 31.90 -5.09 6.74
CA ALA A 8 32.82 -5.57 5.71
C ALA A 8 32.14 -6.48 4.68
N GLU A 9 31.17 -7.28 5.11
CA GLU A 9 30.42 -8.18 4.24
C GLU A 9 29.60 -7.42 3.18
N LEU A 10 28.85 -6.41 3.60
CA LEU A 10 28.02 -5.61 2.70
C LEU A 10 28.87 -4.79 1.72
N GLU A 11 30.00 -4.25 2.17
CA GLU A 11 30.92 -3.52 1.30
C GLU A 11 31.54 -4.42 0.21
N ASN A 12 31.90 -5.66 0.58
CA ASN A 12 32.38 -6.66 -0.37
C ASN A 12 31.29 -7.03 -1.39
N ASN A 13 30.06 -7.26 -0.93
CA ASN A 13 28.92 -7.56 -1.80
C ASN A 13 28.64 -6.42 -2.79
N ILE A 14 28.60 -5.17 -2.31
CA ILE A 14 28.44 -3.99 -3.16
C ILE A 14 29.55 -3.91 -4.21
N SER A 15 30.80 -4.12 -3.80
CA SER A 15 31.95 -4.04 -4.69
C SER A 15 31.90 -5.12 -5.78
N HIS A 16 31.55 -6.35 -5.40
CA HIS A 16 31.45 -7.48 -6.31
C HIS A 16 30.32 -7.29 -7.34
N ILE A 17 29.11 -6.95 -6.86
CA ILE A 17 27.93 -6.78 -7.73
C ILE A 17 28.11 -5.57 -8.65
N ALA A 18 28.61 -4.44 -8.12
CA ALA A 18 28.90 -3.27 -8.95
C ALA A 18 29.92 -3.59 -10.06
N GLY A 19 30.98 -4.35 -9.73
CA GLY A 19 31.95 -4.82 -10.71
C GLY A 19 31.34 -5.74 -11.77
N THR A 20 30.45 -6.64 -11.37
CA THR A 20 29.74 -7.55 -12.30
C THR A 20 28.83 -6.78 -13.26
N MET A 21 28.26 -5.67 -12.79
CA MET A 21 27.37 -4.80 -13.57
C MET A 21 28.10 -3.69 -14.33
N ASN A 22 29.43 -3.61 -14.28
CA ASN A 22 30.23 -2.50 -14.83
C ASN A 22 29.77 -1.11 -14.32
N LEU A 23 29.31 -1.04 -13.08
CA LEU A 23 28.88 0.20 -12.43
C LEU A 23 29.88 0.62 -11.36
N SER A 24 29.94 1.93 -11.10
CA SER A 24 30.67 2.41 -9.93
C SER A 24 29.92 2.07 -8.64
N LYS A 25 30.63 1.88 -7.52
CA LYS A 25 30.01 1.57 -6.21
C LYS A 25 28.96 2.62 -5.82
N SER A 26 29.26 3.90 -6.05
CA SER A 26 28.37 5.02 -5.74
C SER A 26 27.10 5.03 -6.60
N GLU A 27 27.23 4.67 -7.88
CA GLU A 27 26.11 4.59 -8.81
C GLU A 27 25.20 3.40 -8.49
N PHE A 28 25.78 2.23 -8.21
CA PHE A 28 25.04 1.06 -7.76
C PHE A 28 24.22 1.36 -6.49
N VAL A 29 24.84 2.02 -5.50
CA VAL A 29 24.16 2.42 -4.26
C VAL A 29 23.03 3.41 -4.54
N ARG A 30 23.24 4.40 -5.42
CA ARG A 30 22.20 5.38 -5.78
C ARG A 30 20.99 4.72 -6.42
N ILE A 31 21.21 3.83 -7.39
CA ILE A 31 20.14 3.08 -8.08
C ILE A 31 19.39 2.20 -7.07
N SER A 32 20.14 1.51 -6.20
CA SER A 32 19.55 0.61 -5.21
C SER A 32 18.65 1.35 -4.21
N ILE A 33 19.08 2.53 -3.73
CA ILE A 33 18.29 3.35 -2.82
C ILE A 33 17.01 3.87 -3.51
N ASP A 34 17.13 4.37 -4.75
CA ASP A 34 15.98 4.83 -5.53
C ASP A 34 14.95 3.70 -5.77
N ALA A 35 15.43 2.52 -6.15
CA ALA A 35 14.60 1.33 -6.32
C ALA A 35 13.92 0.90 -5.01
N PHE A 36 14.64 0.96 -3.89
CA PHE A 36 14.10 0.61 -2.58
C PHE A 36 13.00 1.57 -2.13
N ILE A 37 13.21 2.89 -2.30
CA ILE A 37 12.19 3.92 -1.97
C ILE A 37 10.94 3.73 -2.83
N LYS A 38 11.09 3.58 -4.14
CA LYS A 38 9.95 3.34 -5.04
C LYS A 38 9.16 2.08 -4.67
N ASN A 39 9.87 1.04 -4.25
CA ASN A 39 9.20 -0.18 -3.81
C ASN A 39 8.45 0.03 -2.48
N LEU A 40 9.03 0.78 -1.53
CA LEU A 40 8.34 1.16 -0.31
C LEU A 40 7.09 2.02 -0.57
N GLU A 41 7.18 2.98 -1.49
CA GLU A 41 6.02 3.79 -1.90
C GLU A 41 4.92 2.90 -2.46
N LYS A 42 5.25 2.00 -3.39
CA LYS A 42 4.31 1.04 -3.97
C LYS A 42 3.67 0.10 -2.93
N HIS A 43 4.43 -0.30 -1.90
CA HIS A 43 3.91 -1.15 -0.83
C HIS A 43 3.12 -0.38 0.23
N ASN A 44 3.44 0.89 0.46
CA ASN A 44 2.66 1.78 1.35
C ASN A 44 1.36 2.25 0.68
N GLU A 45 1.32 2.31 -0.66
CA GLU A 45 0.11 2.51 -1.44
C GLU A 45 -0.86 1.34 -1.32
N TRP A 46 -0.39 0.12 -1.01
CA TRP A 46 -1.25 -1.01 -0.63
C TRP A 46 -1.82 -0.83 0.78
N ASN A 47 -2.66 0.19 0.94
CA ASN A 47 -3.59 0.29 2.04
C ASN A 47 -4.44 -0.99 2.06
N ALA A 48 -4.62 -1.60 3.23
CA ALA A 48 -5.47 -2.78 3.42
C ALA A 48 -6.87 -2.61 2.79
N TRP A 49 -7.35 -1.36 2.70
CA TRP A 49 -8.57 -1.00 1.98
C TRP A 49 -8.49 -1.25 0.46
N GLU A 50 -7.39 -0.89 -0.20
CA GLU A 50 -7.21 -1.12 -1.65
C GLU A 50 -7.06 -2.61 -1.97
N VAL A 51 -6.29 -3.34 -1.15
CA VAL A 51 -6.16 -4.80 -1.26
C VAL A 51 -7.50 -5.50 -1.02
N GLY A 52 -8.29 -4.99 -0.08
CA GLY A 52 -9.63 -5.50 0.20
C GLY A 52 -10.70 -5.03 -0.80
N LYS A 53 -10.43 -4.03 -1.65
CA LYS A 53 -11.45 -3.43 -2.52
C LYS A 53 -12.05 -4.43 -3.50
N ASP A 54 -11.26 -5.33 -4.07
CA ASP A 54 -11.79 -6.37 -4.97
C ASP A 54 -12.58 -7.44 -4.22
N ILE A 55 -12.29 -7.65 -2.93
CA ILE A 55 -12.94 -8.65 -2.07
C ILE A 55 -14.24 -8.09 -1.47
N PHE A 56 -14.22 -6.84 -0.97
CA PHE A 56 -15.32 -6.16 -0.29
C PHE A 56 -16.18 -5.31 -1.25
N GLY A 57 -15.62 -4.83 -2.35
CA GLY A 57 -16.29 -3.96 -3.32
C GLY A 57 -17.27 -4.67 -4.27
N LYS A 58 -17.27 -6.01 -4.29
CA LYS A 58 -18.24 -6.81 -5.06
C LYS A 58 -19.69 -6.57 -4.62
N TYR A 59 -19.90 -6.12 -3.38
CA TYR A 59 -21.22 -5.82 -2.82
C TYR A 59 -21.27 -4.40 -2.24
N SER A 60 -20.90 -3.39 -3.03
CA SER A 60 -21.21 -2.01 -2.67
C SER A 60 -22.73 -1.80 -2.72
N SER A 61 -23.34 -1.35 -1.63
CA SER A 61 -24.70 -0.80 -1.71
C SER A 61 -24.68 0.51 -2.47
N GLU A 62 -25.71 0.78 -3.28
CA GLU A 62 -25.88 2.06 -4.00
C GLU A 62 -26.04 3.25 -3.04
N ASP A 63 -26.50 2.98 -1.82
CA ASP A 63 -26.66 3.97 -0.76
C ASP A 63 -25.31 4.29 -0.08
N VAL A 64 -24.72 5.43 -0.45
CA VAL A 64 -23.44 5.92 0.12
C VAL A 64 -23.59 6.34 1.60
N ASN A 65 -24.81 6.59 2.06
CA ASN A 65 -25.10 7.11 3.41
C ASN A 65 -25.56 6.04 4.42
N LEU A 66 -25.45 4.74 4.11
CA LEU A 66 -25.91 3.67 5.01
C LEU A 66 -25.30 3.75 6.42
N ALA A 67 -24.03 4.14 6.51
CA ALA A 67 -23.34 4.29 7.78
C ALA A 67 -23.77 5.56 8.53
N GLN A 68 -23.92 6.67 7.79
CA GLN A 68 -24.22 7.98 8.35
C GLN A 68 -25.68 8.07 8.84
N ASP A 69 -26.62 7.58 8.04
CA ASP A 69 -28.05 7.68 8.31
C ASP A 69 -28.66 6.37 8.82
N ARG A 70 -27.83 5.49 9.39
CA ARG A 70 -28.20 4.13 9.83
C ARG A 70 -29.55 4.09 10.57
N LYS A 71 -29.74 4.96 11.57
CA LYS A 71 -30.94 4.93 12.44
C LYS A 71 -32.21 5.31 11.68
N SER A 72 -32.15 6.34 10.84
CA SER A 72 -33.33 6.80 10.10
C SER A 72 -33.72 5.78 9.01
N LEU A 73 -32.75 5.20 8.31
CA LEU A 73 -32.95 4.15 7.32
C LEU A 73 -33.52 2.87 7.92
N LEU A 74 -33.01 2.45 9.09
CA LEU A 74 -33.52 1.28 9.81
C LEU A 74 -35.00 1.46 10.19
N THR A 75 -35.35 2.60 10.78
CA THR A 75 -36.73 2.91 11.18
C THR A 75 -37.66 2.92 9.98
N LYS A 76 -37.25 3.55 8.86
CA LYS A 76 -38.02 3.52 7.60
C LYS A 76 -38.28 2.09 7.11
N ARG A 77 -37.26 1.23 7.09
CA ARG A 77 -37.40 -0.18 6.66
C ARG A 77 -38.31 -0.99 7.60
N LEU A 78 -38.23 -0.75 8.90
CA LEU A 78 -39.08 -1.43 9.90
C LEU A 78 -40.54 -1.00 9.76
N LEU A 79 -40.81 0.29 9.59
CA LEU A 79 -42.16 0.81 9.35
C LEU A 79 -42.74 0.27 8.05
N ALA A 80 -41.99 0.29 6.95
CA ALA A 80 -42.43 -0.25 5.66
C ALA A 80 -42.81 -1.75 5.74
N LYS A 81 -42.06 -2.56 6.51
CA LYS A 81 -42.41 -3.97 6.77
C LYS A 81 -43.68 -4.12 7.60
N ASN A 82 -43.90 -3.22 8.54
CA ASN A 82 -45.02 -3.29 9.48
C ASN A 82 -46.31 -2.61 8.98
N CYS A 83 -46.26 -1.84 7.88
CA CYS A 83 -47.43 -1.20 7.27
C CYS A 83 -48.37 -2.16 6.52
N HIS A 84 -47.99 -3.42 6.32
CA HIS A 84 -48.86 -4.46 5.73
C HIS A 84 -49.66 -5.26 6.77
N LYS A 85 -49.87 -4.71 7.98
CA LYS A 85 -50.62 -5.36 9.06
C LYS A 85 -51.87 -4.57 9.41
#